data_AF-K2DRZ9-F1
#
_entry.id   AF-K2DRZ9-F1
#
_cell.length_a   1.000
_cell.length_b   1.000
_cell.length_c   1.000
_cell.angle_alpha   90.00
_cell.angle_beta   90.00
_cell.angle_gamma   90.00
#
_symmetry.space_group_name_H-M   'P 1'
#
loop_
_entity.id
_entity.type
_entity.pdbx_description
1 polymer ?
#
loop_
_entity_poly.entity_id
_entity_poly.type
_entity_poly.pdbx_seq_one_letter_code
_entity_poly.pdbx_strand_id
1 'polypeptide(L)'
;MEKRYSHYKHMQNFNRNLLPTPKEYYPKEFINLNINSRWVKVRCPFHNDRIPSLSINLIYGGFKCWSCGTHGGDVLAYQMKRYNQSFKEAVTALNAWET
;
A
#
# COMPACT_ATOMS: atom_id res chain seq x y z
N MET A 1 7.94 -22.40 43.29
CA MET A 1 8.49 -22.89 42.01
C MET A 1 8.09 -21.91 40.93
N GLU A 2 9.09 -21.21 40.42
CA GLU A 2 9.01 -20.23 39.35
C GLU A 2 8.44 -20.82 38.06
N LYS A 3 7.65 -20.02 37.34
CA LYS A 3 8.00 -19.61 35.96
C LYS A 3 7.60 -18.15 35.76
N ARG A 4 8.54 -17.24 36.03
CA ARG A 4 8.51 -15.89 35.49
C ARG A 4 8.73 -15.99 33.98
N TYR A 5 7.65 -15.98 33.20
CA TYR A 5 7.76 -15.72 31.76
C TYR A 5 7.98 -14.23 31.57
N SER A 6 9.26 -13.82 31.60
CA SER A 6 9.69 -12.61 30.91
C SER A 6 9.38 -12.81 29.43
N HIS A 7 8.49 -11.99 28.86
CA HIS A 7 8.42 -11.84 27.41
C HIS A 7 8.17 -10.35 27.15
N TYR A 8 9.26 -9.60 27.09
CA TYR A 8 9.30 -8.35 26.34
C TYR A 8 8.83 -8.67 24.92
N LYS A 9 7.54 -8.50 24.67
CA LYS A 9 6.95 -8.58 23.34
C LYS A 9 7.50 -7.35 22.63
N HIS A 10 8.47 -7.52 21.74
CA HIS A 10 8.91 -6.46 20.84
C HIS A 10 7.67 -5.79 20.28
N MET A 11 7.37 -4.59 20.76
CA MET A 11 6.31 -3.75 20.21
C MET A 11 6.89 -3.24 18.90
N GLN A 12 6.79 -4.05 17.85
CA GLN A 12 7.12 -3.62 16.50
C GLN A 12 6.30 -2.36 16.24
N ASN A 13 6.98 -1.22 16.15
CA ASN A 13 6.34 0.05 15.89
C ASN A 13 6.21 0.17 14.39
N PHE A 14 5.01 0.49 13.91
CA PHE A 14 4.84 0.85 12.51
C PHE A 14 5.65 2.12 12.25
N ASN A 15 6.58 2.07 11.31
CA ASN A 15 7.35 3.23 10.89
C ASN A 15 6.98 3.56 9.44
N ARG A 16 6.25 4.66 9.25
CA ARG A 16 5.78 5.11 7.94
C ARG A 16 6.92 5.39 6.95
N ASN A 17 8.11 5.74 7.45
CA ASN A 17 9.28 6.02 6.61
C ASN A 17 9.88 4.74 5.99
N LEU A 18 9.48 3.56 6.47
CA LEU A 18 9.86 2.27 5.91
C LEU A 18 8.92 1.79 4.79
N LEU A 19 7.81 2.50 4.54
CA LEU A 19 6.96 2.18 3.39
C LEU A 19 7.75 2.38 2.08
N PRO A 20 7.59 1.50 1.07
CA PRO A 20 8.19 1.72 -0.23
C PRO A 20 7.66 3.02 -0.82
N THR A 21 8.51 3.74 -1.55
CA THR A 21 8.05 4.92 -2.29
C THR A 21 7.00 4.50 -3.32
N PRO A 22 6.09 5.39 -3.72
CA PRO A 22 5.09 5.07 -4.75
C PRO A 22 5.72 4.58 -6.06
N LYS A 23 6.91 5.09 -6.40
CA LYS A 23 7.67 4.70 -7.60
C LYS A 23 8.33 3.32 -7.47
N GLU A 24 8.56 2.81 -6.27
CA GLU A 24 9.03 1.43 -6.04
C GLU A 24 7.88 0.43 -5.93
N TYR A 25 6.71 0.89 -5.45
CA TYR A 25 5.55 0.05 -5.22
C TYR A 25 4.73 -0.18 -6.49
N TYR A 26 4.21 0.88 -7.12
CA TYR A 26 3.22 0.75 -8.19
C TYR A 26 3.70 0.06 -9.47
N PRO A 27 4.98 0.12 -9.89
CA PRO A 27 5.44 -0.65 -11.04
C PRO A 27 5.39 -2.17 -10.85
N LYS A 28 5.28 -2.66 -9.61
CA LYS A 28 5.05 -4.09 -9.32
C LYS A 28 3.58 -4.48 -9.49
N GLU A 29 2.67 -3.52 -9.37
CA GLU A 29 1.23 -3.69 -9.49
C GLU A 29 0.72 -3.50 -10.92
N PHE A 30 1.39 -2.63 -11.69
CA PHE A 30 0.96 -2.23 -13.03
C PHE A 30 2.14 -2.19 -14.00
N ILE A 31 1.96 -2.84 -15.16
CA ILE A 31 2.94 -2.80 -16.25
C ILE A 31 2.93 -1.44 -16.96
N ASN A 32 4.07 -1.04 -17.53
CA ASN A 32 4.23 0.15 -18.39
C ASN A 32 3.80 1.50 -17.77
N LEU A 33 4.00 1.67 -16.46
CA LEU A 33 3.78 2.97 -15.83
C LEU A 33 4.84 4.00 -16.26
N ASN A 34 4.40 5.23 -16.59
CA ASN A 34 5.30 6.37 -16.70
C ASN A 34 5.72 6.86 -15.30
N ILE A 35 6.79 6.28 -14.76
CA ILE A 35 7.30 6.56 -13.41
C ILE A 35 7.80 8.00 -13.20
N ASN A 36 7.99 8.75 -14.29
CA ASN A 36 8.42 10.15 -14.24
C ASN A 36 7.25 11.13 -14.08
N SER A 37 6.01 10.67 -14.31
CA SER A 37 4.82 11.49 -14.13
C SER A 37 4.38 11.56 -12.67
N ARG A 38 3.86 12.71 -12.24
CA ARG A 38 3.24 12.87 -10.91
C ARG A 38 1.95 12.06 -10.78
N TRP A 39 1.15 12.02 -11.84
CA TRP A 39 -0.11 11.30 -11.90
C TRP A 39 -0.08 10.33 -13.07
N VAL A 40 -0.57 9.11 -12.83
CA VAL A 40 -0.78 8.09 -13.86
C VAL A 40 -2.21 7.58 -13.79
N LYS A 41 -2.69 7.06 -14.92
CA LYS A 41 -4.03 6.46 -15.02
C LYS A 41 -3.90 4.99 -15.44
N VAL A 42 -4.55 4.10 -14.70
CA VAL A 42 -4.52 2.65 -14.95
C VAL A 42 -5.93 2.07 -14.88
N ARG A 43 -6.09 0.84 -15.39
CA ARG A 43 -7.31 0.06 -15.15
C ARG A 43 -7.41 -0.24 -13.66
N CYS A 44 -8.57 0.04 -13.10
CA CYS A 44 -8.83 -0.16 -11.69
C CYS A 44 -8.91 -1.67 -11.39
N PRO A 45 -8.11 -2.21 -10.44
CA PRO A 45 -8.20 -3.62 -10.05
C PRO A 45 -9.35 -3.88 -9.07
N PHE A 46 -10.07 -2.85 -8.63
CA PHE A 46 -11.15 -2.94 -7.63
C PHE A 46 -12.53 -3.17 -8.26
N HIS A 47 -12.63 -3.19 -9.59
CA HIS A 47 -13.82 -3.57 -10.33
C HIS A 47 -13.41 -4.10 -11.71
N ASN A 48 -14.36 -4.64 -12.47
CA ASN A 48 -14.10 -5.07 -13.85
C ASN A 48 -13.95 -3.86 -14.79
N ASP A 49 -12.78 -3.23 -14.75
CA ASP A 49 -12.52 -1.99 -15.47
C ASP A 49 -12.02 -2.24 -16.90
N ARG A 50 -12.75 -1.70 -17.88
CA ARG A 50 -12.38 -1.76 -19.31
C ARG A 50 -11.60 -0.53 -19.76
N ILE A 51 -11.85 0.62 -19.13
CA ILE A 51 -11.31 1.93 -19.52
C ILE A 51 -10.60 2.52 -18.30
N PRO A 52 -9.26 2.71 -18.34
CA PRO A 52 -8.49 3.20 -17.20
C PRO A 52 -9.20 4.29 -16.41
N SER A 53 -9.60 3.98 -15.18
CA SER A 53 -10.39 4.88 -14.32
C SER A 53 -9.74 5.14 -12.97
N LEU A 54 -8.65 4.44 -12.65
CA LEU A 54 -7.87 4.65 -11.44
C LEU A 54 -6.76 5.67 -11.68
N SER A 55 -6.83 6.81 -11.01
CA SER A 55 -5.73 7.77 -10.93
C SER A 55 -4.85 7.44 -9.73
N ILE A 56 -3.54 7.41 -9.94
CA ILE A 56 -2.53 7.15 -8.91
C ILE A 56 -1.54 8.32 -8.88
N ASN A 57 -1.23 8.80 -7.68
CA ASN A 57 -0.21 9.81 -7.46
C ASN A 57 1.14 9.14 -7.14
N LEU A 58 2.14 9.30 -8.01
CA LEU A 58 3.46 8.70 -7.82
C LEU A 58 4.40 9.52 -6.92
N ILE A 59 3.92 10.60 -6.29
CA ILE A 59 4.68 11.38 -5.29
C ILE A 59 4.25 10.99 -3.87
N TYR A 60 2.95 11.00 -3.58
CA TYR A 60 2.42 10.70 -2.23
C TYR A 60 1.83 9.30 -2.10
N GLY A 61 1.58 8.59 -3.21
CA GLY A 61 1.10 7.22 -3.22
C GLY A 61 -0.42 7.05 -3.18
N GLY A 62 -1.17 8.14 -3.00
CA GLY A 62 -2.63 8.10 -2.98
C GLY A 62 -3.24 7.72 -4.33
N PHE A 63 -4.45 7.17 -4.28
CA PHE A 63 -5.18 6.73 -5.46
C PHE A 63 -6.69 7.01 -5.34
N LYS A 64 -7.35 7.18 -6.48
CA LYS A 64 -8.81 7.29 -6.58
C LYS A 64 -9.30 6.69 -7.88
N CYS A 65 -10.26 5.77 -7.79
CA CYS A 65 -11.04 5.33 -8.93
C CYS A 65 -12.22 6.29 -9.13
N TRP A 66 -12.33 6.86 -10.33
CA TRP A 66 -13.42 7.77 -10.68
C TRP A 66 -14.69 7.05 -11.11
N SER A 67 -14.63 5.74 -11.36
CA SER A 67 -15.80 4.94 -11.71
C SER A 67 -16.42 4.25 -10.49
N CYS A 68 -15.65 3.44 -9.74
CA CYS A 68 -16.18 2.71 -8.58
C CYS A 68 -15.99 3.42 -7.23
N GLY A 69 -15.30 4.57 -7.20
CA GLY A 69 -15.12 5.37 -5.98
C GLY A 69 -14.07 4.87 -4.99
N THR A 70 -13.47 3.68 -5.18
CA THR A 70 -12.39 3.19 -4.30
C THR A 70 -11.21 4.16 -4.28
N HIS A 71 -10.73 4.51 -3.08
CA HIS A 71 -9.66 5.47 -2.88
C HIS A 71 -8.81 5.14 -1.65
N GLY A 72 -7.65 5.78 -1.54
CA GLY A 72 -6.75 5.68 -0.39
C GLY A 72 -5.65 6.75 -0.46
N GLY A 73 -5.05 7.06 0.71
CA GLY A 73 -4.11 8.17 0.85
C GLY A 73 -2.66 7.85 0.53
N ASP A 74 -2.28 6.58 0.48
CA ASP A 74 -0.90 6.12 0.30
C ASP A 74 -0.83 4.66 -0.21
N VAL A 75 0.40 4.15 -0.34
CA VAL A 75 0.68 2.77 -0.76
C VAL A 75 0.19 1.72 0.25
N LEU A 76 0.12 2.04 1.54
CA LEU A 76 -0.37 1.13 2.58
C LEU A 76 -1.89 0.94 2.44
N ALA A 77 -2.62 2.03 2.24
CA ALA A 77 -4.06 2.00 1.98
C ALA A 77 -4.39 1.25 0.68
N TYR A 78 -3.55 1.39 -0.35
CA TYR A 78 -3.69 0.61 -1.57
C TYR A 78 -3.45 -0.88 -1.29
N GLN A 79 -2.35 -1.24 -0.63
CA GLN A 79 -2.00 -2.60 -0.24
C GLN A 79 -3.14 -3.27 0.54
N MET A 80 -3.64 -2.62 1.59
CA MET A 80 -4.77 -3.10 2.39
C MET A 80 -6.00 -3.39 1.53
N LYS A 81 -6.38 -2.46 0.64
CA LYS A 81 -7.57 -2.62 -0.20
C LYS A 81 -7.37 -3.65 -1.31
N ARG A 82 -6.19 -3.69 -1.94
CA ARG A 82 -5.89 -4.54 -3.09
C ARG A 82 -5.84 -6.01 -2.72
N TYR A 83 -5.35 -6.30 -1.52
CA TYR A 83 -5.12 -7.64 -1.01
C TYR A 83 -6.06 -8.04 0.13
N ASN A 84 -7.06 -7.21 0.44
CA ASN A 84 -8.00 -7.40 1.55
C ASN A 84 -7.29 -7.69 2.89
N GLN A 85 -6.22 -6.93 3.16
CA GLN A 85 -5.37 -7.08 4.32
C GLN A 85 -5.80 -6.14 5.44
N SER A 86 -5.75 -6.62 6.68
CA SER A 86 -5.73 -5.77 7.86
C SER A 86 -4.48 -4.88 7.86
N PHE A 87 -4.49 -3.85 8.70
CA PHE A 87 -3.34 -2.94 8.84
C PHE A 87 -2.05 -3.70 9.14
N LYS A 88 -2.05 -4.65 10.09
CA LYS A 88 -0.84 -5.38 10.49
C LYS A 88 -0.31 -6.28 9.36
N GLU A 89 -1.20 -6.95 8.64
CA GLU A 89 -0.82 -7.78 7.50
C GLU A 89 -0.19 -6.93 6.39
N ALA A 90 -0.76 -5.76 6.10
CA ALA A 90 -0.23 -4.85 5.09
C ALA A 90 1.12 -4.24 5.49
N VAL A 91 1.28 -3.81 6.75
CA VAL A 91 2.59 -3.33 7.26
C VAL A 91 3.64 -4.43 7.18
N THR A 92 3.28 -5.67 7.51
CA THR A 92 4.17 -6.83 7.37
C THR A 92 4.54 -7.09 5.91
N ALA A 93 3.56 -7.08 5.01
CA ALA A 93 3.77 -7.28 3.58
C ALA A 93 4.67 -6.20 2.95
N LEU A 94 4.63 -4.97 3.48
CA LEU A 94 5.47 -3.86 3.05
C LEU A 94 6.78 -3.73 3.83
N ASN A 95 7.05 -4.65 4.78
CA ASN A 95 8.22 -4.63 5.64
C ASN A 95 8.43 -3.29 6.39
N ALA A 96 7.34 -2.71 6.90
CA ALA A 96 7.35 -1.38 7.52
C ALA A 96 7.26 -1.39 9.07
N TRP A 97 7.74 -2.47 9.68
CA TRP A 97 7.95 -2.57 11.13
C TRP A 97 9.35 -2.10 11.49
N GLU A 98 9.46 -1.21 12.47
CA GLU A 98 10.73 -0.86 13.11
C GLU A 98 11.22 -2.06 13.93
N THR A 99 12.46 -2.48 13.67
CA THR A 99 13.12 -3.64 14.28
C THR A 99 13.74 -3.29 15.63
#